data_AF-A0A973C7M5-F1
#
_entry.id   AF-A0A973C7M5-F1
#
_cell.length_a   1.000
_cell.length_b   1.000
_cell.length_c   1.000
_cell.angle_alpha   90.00
_cell.angle_beta   90.00
_cell.angle_gamma   90.00
#
_symmetry.space_group_name_H-M   'P 1'
#
loop_
_entity.id
_entity.type
_entity.pdbx_description
1 polymer ?
#
loop_
_entity_poly.entity_id
_entity_poly.type
_entity_poly.pdbx_seq_one_letter_code
_entity_poly.pdbx_strand_id
1 'polypeptide(L)'
;MKNLLILPFLVSGLSGCSGCSGCSGIRQTDATFDAHAENVNVLFMQFPGGDTQERAMELTPKHSEIVTIKSTVSDTSSVLGVLNRIIGVDQTKIAGIIKQ
;
A
#
# COMPACT_ATOMS: atom_id res chain seq x y z
N MET A 1 43.37 10.74 -29.78
CA MET A 1 44.06 10.32 -28.55
C MET A 1 43.42 11.00 -27.35
N LYS A 2 42.57 10.27 -26.61
CA LYS A 2 42.38 10.32 -25.15
C LYS A 2 41.20 9.42 -24.82
N ASN A 3 41.52 8.13 -24.72
CA ASN A 3 40.69 7.18 -23.99
C ASN A 3 40.66 7.63 -22.54
N LEU A 4 39.47 7.87 -21.99
CA LEU A 4 39.28 7.79 -20.54
C LEU A 4 37.89 7.23 -20.27
N LEU A 5 37.80 5.92 -20.49
CA LEU A 5 36.95 5.03 -19.71
C LEU A 5 37.26 5.24 -18.23
N ILE A 6 36.22 5.36 -17.40
CA ILE A 6 35.94 4.56 -16.20
C ILE A 6 34.69 5.21 -15.57
N LEU A 7 33.53 4.68 -15.98
CA LEU A 7 32.24 4.86 -15.31
C LEU A 7 31.92 3.50 -14.68
N PRO A 8 32.09 3.33 -13.36
CA PRO A 8 31.19 2.41 -12.68
C PRO A 8 31.01 2.83 -11.22
N PHE A 9 30.07 3.71 -10.88
CA PHE A 9 29.64 3.84 -9.47
C PHE A 9 28.24 4.45 -9.23
N LEU A 10 27.37 4.53 -10.25
CA LEU A 10 26.05 5.17 -10.10
C LEU A 10 24.85 4.28 -10.48
N VAL A 11 25.01 2.95 -10.46
CA VAL A 11 23.92 2.00 -10.79
C VAL A 11 23.84 0.85 -9.77
N SER A 12 23.96 1.16 -8.49
CA SER A 12 23.71 0.19 -7.40
C SER A 12 22.90 0.77 -6.23
N GLY A 13 22.22 1.90 -6.44
CA GLY A 13 21.43 2.60 -5.41
C GLY A 13 19.91 2.40 -5.47
N LEU A 14 19.40 1.38 -6.17
CA LEU A 14 17.94 1.20 -6.40
C LEU A 14 17.41 -0.20 -6.07
N SER A 15 18.13 -0.96 -5.25
CA SER A 15 17.72 -2.31 -4.81
C SER A 15 17.95 -2.51 -3.31
N GLY A 16 17.64 -1.49 -2.52
CA GLY A 16 17.99 -1.45 -1.10
C GLY A 16 16.92 -0.84 -0.20
N CYS A 17 15.64 -1.16 -0.42
CA CYS A 17 14.61 -1.12 0.64
C CYS A 17 13.27 -1.76 0.20
N SER A 18 13.28 -2.94 -0.42
CA SER A 18 12.03 -3.66 -0.78
C SER A 18 11.34 -4.33 0.42
N GLY A 19 11.66 -3.92 1.65
CA GLY A 19 11.32 -4.66 2.87
C GLY A 19 10.36 -3.98 3.84
N CYS A 20 10.06 -2.67 3.72
CA CYS A 20 9.35 -1.96 4.80
C CYS A 20 8.28 -0.93 4.39
N SER A 21 7.90 -0.84 3.11
CA SER A 21 7.03 0.28 2.68
C SER A 21 5.80 -0.23 1.96
N GLY A 22 4.85 -0.72 2.77
CA GLY A 22 3.42 -0.99 2.49
C GLY A 22 3.08 -1.78 1.22
N CYS A 23 2.55 -2.97 1.44
CA CYS A 23 2.10 -3.87 0.40
C CYS A 23 0.67 -3.55 -0.02
N SER A 24 0.36 -3.78 -1.29
CA SER A 24 -1.01 -3.88 -1.78
C SER A 24 -1.14 -5.14 -2.60
N GLY A 25 -2.21 -5.90 -2.39
CA GLY A 25 -2.39 -7.19 -3.04
C GLY A 25 -3.83 -7.65 -3.04
N ILE A 26 -4.14 -8.54 -3.97
CA ILE A 26 -5.45 -9.18 -4.09
C ILE A 26 -5.30 -10.68 -4.03
N ARG A 27 -6.21 -11.32 -3.31
CA ARG A 27 -6.46 -12.76 -3.37
C ARG A 27 -7.84 -12.96 -3.97
N GLN A 28 -7.90 -13.69 -5.06
CA GLN A 28 -9.12 -13.92 -5.82
C GLN A 28 -9.37 -15.43 -6.00
N THR A 29 -10.64 -15.82 -5.90
CA THR A 29 -11.16 -17.13 -6.32
C THR A 29 -12.24 -16.91 -7.38
N ASP A 30 -12.84 -17.99 -7.91
CA ASP A 30 -13.88 -17.91 -8.95
C ASP A 30 -15.18 -17.21 -8.50
N ALA A 31 -15.37 -17.06 -7.19
CA ALA A 31 -16.60 -16.50 -6.60
C ALA A 31 -16.35 -15.34 -5.63
N THR A 32 -15.13 -15.18 -5.08
CA THR A 32 -14.86 -14.19 -4.03
C THR A 32 -13.51 -13.52 -4.22
N PHE A 33 -13.36 -12.32 -3.67
CA PHE A 33 -12.08 -11.62 -3.64
C PHE A 33 -11.82 -10.97 -2.27
N ASP A 34 -10.54 -10.79 -1.97
CA ASP A 34 -10.03 -10.04 -0.83
C ASP A 34 -8.85 -9.18 -1.31
N ALA A 35 -9.06 -7.86 -1.36
CA ALA A 35 -8.05 -6.88 -1.70
C ALA A 35 -7.61 -6.14 -0.45
N HIS A 36 -6.31 -5.89 -0.32
CA HIS A 36 -5.76 -5.13 0.80
C HIS A 36 -4.70 -4.15 0.34
N ALA A 37 -4.52 -3.09 1.11
CA ALA A 37 -3.40 -2.18 1.02
C ALA A 37 -2.99 -1.68 2.39
N GLU A 38 -1.69 -1.48 2.57
CA GLU A 38 -1.07 -1.09 3.82
C GLU A 38 -0.13 0.11 3.61
N ASN A 39 -0.07 1.03 4.59
CA ASN A 39 0.95 2.06 4.73
C ASN A 39 1.59 1.93 6.12
N VAL A 40 2.88 2.16 6.20
CA VAL A 40 3.57 2.40 7.48
C VAL A 40 3.68 3.90 7.69
N ASN A 41 3.30 4.35 8.89
CA ASN A 41 3.34 5.74 9.29
C ASN A 41 4.52 5.99 10.23
N VAL A 42 5.35 6.96 9.89
CA VAL A 42 6.48 7.42 10.71
C VAL A 42 6.54 8.94 10.66
N LEU A 43 6.34 9.58 11.81
CA LEU A 43 6.34 11.04 11.98
C LEU A 43 5.48 11.76 10.94
N PHE A 44 4.22 11.34 10.80
CA PHE A 44 3.24 11.84 9.82
C PHE A 44 3.57 11.55 8.35
N MET A 45 4.72 10.95 8.04
CA MET A 45 5.03 10.44 6.70
C MET A 45 4.44 9.05 6.53
N GLN A 46 3.80 8.80 5.39
CA GLN A 46 3.23 7.50 5.05
C GLN A 46 4.04 6.84 3.94
N PHE A 47 4.32 5.55 4.07
CA PHE A 47 5.09 4.77 3.10
C PHE A 47 4.31 3.50 2.73
N PRO A 48 3.99 3.23 1.45
CA PRO A 48 4.43 3.89 0.20
C PRO A 48 3.75 5.25 -0.09
N GLY A 49 2.87 5.71 0.79
CA GLY A 49 2.14 6.96 0.63
C GLY A 49 0.82 6.78 -0.12
N GLY A 50 0.03 7.85 -0.18
CA GLY A 50 -1.32 7.82 -0.76
C GLY A 50 -2.35 7.14 0.14
N ASP A 51 -3.60 7.08 -0.34
CA ASP A 51 -4.71 6.50 0.41
C ASP A 51 -4.73 4.96 0.28
N THR A 52 -4.81 4.25 1.41
CA THR A 52 -4.85 2.77 1.39
C THR A 52 -6.18 2.24 0.87
N GLN A 53 -7.29 2.92 1.09
CA GLN A 53 -8.59 2.53 0.58
C GLN A 53 -8.66 2.68 -0.94
N GLU A 54 -8.14 3.78 -1.49
CA GLU A 54 -8.07 3.98 -2.94
C GLU A 54 -7.29 2.85 -3.61
N ARG A 55 -6.09 2.53 -3.10
CA ARG A 55 -5.26 1.44 -3.64
C ARG A 55 -5.92 0.06 -3.51
N ALA A 56 -6.63 -0.20 -2.41
CA ALA A 56 -7.37 -1.46 -2.26
C ALA A 56 -8.58 -1.55 -3.21
N MET A 57 -9.24 -0.42 -3.47
CA MET A 57 -10.35 -0.33 -4.43
C MET A 57 -9.89 -0.53 -5.87
N GLU A 58 -8.73 0.01 -6.25
CA GLU A 58 -8.14 -0.19 -7.59
C GLU A 58 -7.86 -1.68 -7.89
N LEU A 59 -7.56 -2.47 -6.86
CA LEU A 59 -7.32 -3.90 -6.98
C LEU A 59 -8.62 -4.72 -7.06
N THR A 60 -9.78 -4.12 -6.79
CA THR A 60 -11.06 -4.83 -6.75
C THR A 60 -11.48 -5.29 -8.16
N PRO A 61 -11.92 -6.55 -8.36
CA PRO A 61 -12.33 -7.04 -9.67
C PRO A 61 -13.55 -6.28 -10.22
N LYS A 62 -13.57 -6.05 -11.53
CA LYS A 62 -14.73 -5.49 -12.23
C LYS A 62 -15.91 -6.46 -12.10
N HIS A 63 -17.14 -5.92 -11.99
CA HIS A 63 -18.38 -6.69 -11.79
C HIS A 63 -18.45 -7.48 -10.47
N SER A 64 -17.81 -6.98 -9.42
CA SER A 64 -17.90 -7.55 -8.08
C SER A 64 -18.80 -6.72 -7.15
N GLU A 65 -19.37 -7.38 -6.15
CA GLU A 65 -20.11 -6.75 -5.07
C GLU A 65 -19.22 -6.71 -3.82
N ILE A 66 -18.94 -5.50 -3.34
CA ILE A 66 -18.18 -5.29 -2.10
C ILE A 66 -19.10 -5.59 -0.92
N VAL A 67 -18.72 -6.57 -0.11
CA VAL A 67 -19.49 -7.00 1.06
C VAL A 67 -18.93 -6.36 2.33
N THR A 68 -17.62 -6.15 2.39
CA THR A 68 -16.97 -5.65 3.62
C THR A 68 -15.82 -4.72 3.26
N ILE A 69 -15.77 -3.59 3.96
CA ILE A 69 -14.61 -2.69 3.98
C ILE A 69 -14.19 -2.54 5.44
N LYS A 70 -12.92 -2.82 5.73
CA LYS A 70 -12.32 -2.63 7.05
C LYS A 70 -11.07 -1.78 6.91
N SER A 71 -11.05 -0.63 7.58
CA SER A 71 -9.92 0.30 7.56
C SER A 71 -9.46 0.66 8.97
N THR A 72 -8.15 0.85 9.14
CA THR A 72 -7.58 1.41 10.36
C THR A 72 -7.89 2.91 10.45
N VAL A 73 -8.06 3.42 11.68
CA VAL A 73 -8.29 4.84 11.94
C VAL A 73 -7.03 5.64 11.62
N SER A 74 -7.10 6.52 10.61
CA SER A 74 -5.98 7.33 10.14
C SER A 74 -6.40 8.78 9.89
N ASP A 75 -7.08 9.38 10.86
CA ASP A 75 -7.52 10.78 10.81
C ASP A 75 -6.64 11.68 11.71
N THR A 76 -6.77 12.99 11.55
CA THR A 76 -6.04 14.00 12.34
C THR A 76 -6.91 14.66 13.41
N SER A 77 -8.15 14.21 13.60
CA SER A 77 -9.12 14.80 14.54
C SER A 77 -9.32 13.96 15.81
N SER A 78 -8.94 12.69 15.78
CA SER A 78 -9.03 11.73 16.88
C SER A 78 -7.65 11.44 17.48
N VAL A 79 -7.61 11.19 18.79
CA VAL A 79 -6.37 10.88 19.50
C VAL A 79 -5.70 9.63 18.91
N LEU A 80 -6.50 8.59 18.60
CA LEU A 80 -5.98 7.35 18.02
C LEU A 80 -5.46 7.54 16.59
N GLY A 81 -6.15 8.34 15.77
CA GLY A 81 -5.69 8.68 14.43
C GLY A 81 -4.36 9.42 14.46
N VAL A 82 -4.22 10.44 15.32
CA VAL A 82 -2.97 11.19 15.48
C VAL A 82 -1.82 10.29 15.96
N LEU A 83 -2.06 9.41 16.92
CA LEU A 83 -1.03 8.46 17.37
C LEU A 83 -0.62 7.51 16.24
N ASN A 84 -1.59 6.99 15.49
CA ASN A 84 -1.34 6.12 14.33
C ASN A 84 -0.60 6.85 13.20
N ARG A 85 -0.76 8.18 13.07
CA ARG A 85 0.02 9.03 12.15
C ARG A 85 1.45 9.28 12.63
N ILE A 86 1.68 9.33 13.94
CA ILE A 86 3.03 9.50 14.50
C ILE A 86 3.84 8.23 14.30
N ILE A 87 3.35 7.09 14.77
CA ILE A 87 3.97 5.77 14.56
C ILE A 87 2.84 4.76 14.48
N GLY A 88 2.70 4.10 13.33
CA GLY A 88 1.59 3.17 13.13
C GLY A 88 1.53 2.52 11.77
N VAL A 89 0.43 1.82 11.50
CA VAL A 89 0.17 1.13 10.24
C VAL A 89 -1.26 1.37 9.82
N ASP A 90 -1.45 2.01 8.66
CA ASP A 90 -2.74 2.12 8.03
C ASP A 90 -2.98 0.89 7.17
N GLN A 91 -4.13 0.26 7.34
CA GLN A 91 -4.49 -0.92 6.58
C GLN A 91 -5.94 -0.78 6.14
N THR A 92 -6.18 -1.00 4.86
CA THR A 92 -7.54 -1.18 4.33
C THR A 92 -7.66 -2.56 3.69
N LYS A 93 -8.75 -3.25 4.00
CA LYS A 93 -9.15 -4.54 3.46
C LYS A 93 -10.54 -4.44 2.89
N ILE A 94 -10.72 -4.97 1.69
CA ILE A 94 -11.95 -4.94 0.91
C ILE A 94 -12.23 -6.37 0.47
N ALA A 95 -13.32 -6.93 0.96
CA ALA A 95 -13.74 -8.28 0.62
C ALA A 95 -15.11 -8.26 -0.05
N GLY A 96 -15.32 -9.18 -0.99
CA GLY A 96 -16.56 -9.25 -1.72
C GLY A 96 -16.73 -10.49 -2.58
N ILE A 97 -17.80 -10.48 -3.35
CA ILE A 97 -18.25 -11.59 -4.20
C ILE A 97 -18.15 -11.15 -5.65
N ILE A 98 -17.65 -12.01 -6.52
CA ILE A 98 -17.58 -11.76 -7.96
C ILE A 98 -18.88 -12.25 -8.58
N LYS A 99 -19.64 -11.34 -9.21
CA LYS A 99 -20.86 -11.72 -9.94
C LYS A 99 -20.44 -12.22 -11.31
N GLN A 100 -20.68 -13.50 -11.56
CA GLN A 100 -20.52 -14.14 -12.87
C GLN A 100 -21.63 -13.69 -13.83
#